data_AF-X1FW97-F1
#
_entry.id   AF-X1FW97-F1
#
_cell.length_a   1.000
_cell.length_b   1.000
_cell.length_c   1.000
_cell.angle_alpha   90.00
_cell.angle_beta   90.00
_cell.angle_gamma   90.00
#
_symmetry.space_group_name_H-M   'P 1'
#
loop_
_entity.id
_entity.type
_entity.pdbx_description
1 polymer ?
#
loop_
_entity_poly.entity_id
_entity_poly.type
_entity_poly.pdbx_seq_one_letter_code
_entity_poly.pdbx_strand_id
1 'polypeptide(L)' 'MQTTIKKWGNSLALRIPKLFANNANLKINKTVDISIDKGSIIITPID' A
#
# COMPACT_ATOMS: atom_id res chain seq x y z
N MET A 1 5.86 5.49 -11.79
CA MET A 1 5.82 6.74 -10.99
C MET A 1 6.84 6.62 -9.88
N GLN A 2 7.68 7.64 -9.69
CA GLN A 2 8.55 7.71 -8.52
C GLN A 2 7.83 8.50 -7.41
N THR A 3 7.97 8.06 -6.18
CA THR A 3 7.36 8.68 -5.00
C THR A 3 8.27 8.46 -3.80
N THR A 4 8.01 9.15 -2.70
CA THR A 4 8.84 9.10 -1.50
C THR A 4 8.00 8.62 -0.32
N ILE A 5 8.57 7.74 0.49
CA ILE A 5 7.99 7.36 1.79
C ILE A 5 7.92 8.60 2.69
N LYS A 6 6.79 8.79 3.38
CA LYS A 6 6.57 9.87 4.34
C LYS A 6 6.27 9.30 5.72
N LYS A 7 6.34 10.14 6.76
CA LYS A 7 5.93 9.79 8.11
C LYS A 7 4.42 10.05 8.29
N TRP A 8 3.70 9.10 8.87
CA TRP A 8 2.32 9.25 9.33
C TRP A 8 2.23 8.81 10.78
N GLY A 9 2.08 9.77 11.70
CA GLY A 9 2.22 9.49 13.13
C GLY A 9 3.62 8.95 13.44
N ASN A 10 3.70 7.76 14.04
CA ASN A 10 4.97 7.08 14.34
C ASN A 10 5.38 6.06 13.28
N SER A 11 4.66 5.96 12.16
CA SER A 11 4.86 4.96 11.13
C SER A 11 5.29 5.56 9.79
N LEU A 12 5.84 4.73 8.92
CA LEU A 12 6.08 5.06 7.52
C LEU A 12 4.79 4.88 6.71
N ALA A 13 4.59 5.73 5.71
CA ALA A 13 3.44 5.69 4.83
C ALA A 13 3.84 6.05 3.39
N LEU A 14 3.15 5.44 2.43
CA LEU A 14 3.24 5.77 1.01
C LEU A 14 1.87 6.13 0.48
N ARG A 15 1.78 7.20 -0.33
CA ARG A 15 0.54 7.52 -1.03
C ARG A 15 0.40 6.65 -2.27
N ILE A 16 -0.70 5.92 -2.36
CA ILE A 16 -1.09 5.13 -3.53
C ILE A 16 -1.98 6.01 -4.40
N PRO A 17 -1.61 6.29 -5.68
CA PRO A 17 -2.48 7.03 -6.58
C PRO A 17 -3.82 6.32 -6.78
N LYS A 18 -4.89 7.09 -6.91
CA LYS A 18 -6.27 6.59 -7.02
C LYS A 18 -6.45 5.50 -8.08
N LEU A 19 -5.80 5.64 -9.23
CA LEU A 19 -5.89 4.65 -10.31
C LEU A 19 -5.32 3.28 -9.89
N PHE A 20 -4.19 3.25 -9.19
CA PHE A 20 -3.62 1.99 -8.69
C PHE A 20 -4.47 1.39 -7.57
N ALA A 21 -4.97 2.22 -6.65
CA ALA A 21 -5.84 1.74 -5.58
C ALA A 21 -7.11 1.07 -6.15
N ASN A 22 -7.76 1.71 -7.13
CA ASN A 22 -8.94 1.15 -7.80
C ASN A 22 -8.62 -0.18 -8.51
N ASN A 23 -7.55 -0.22 -9.31
CA ASN A 23 -7.18 -1.42 -10.07
C ASN A 23 -6.77 -2.59 -9.16
N ALA A 24 -6.16 -2.30 -8.00
CA ALA A 24 -5.79 -3.30 -7.01
C ALA A 24 -6.89 -3.57 -5.98
N ASN A 25 -8.12 -3.05 -6.16
CA ASN A 25 -9.25 -3.18 -5.23
C ASN A 25 -8.92 -2.77 -3.78
N LEU A 26 -8.03 -1.78 -3.63
CA LEU A 26 -7.72 -1.15 -2.35
C LEU A 26 -8.69 -0.01 -2.09
N LYS A 27 -9.35 -0.06 -0.92
CA LYS A 27 -10.27 0.97 -0.46
C LYS A 27 -10.05 1.24 1.03
N ILE A 28 -10.58 2.36 1.50
CA ILE A 28 -10.56 2.72 2.91
C ILE A 28 -11.16 1.56 3.73
N ASN A 29 -10.50 1.21 4.84
CA ASN A 29 -10.87 0.12 5.75
C ASN A 29 -10.88 -1.29 5.14
N LYS A 30 -10.29 -1.49 3.94
CA LYS A 30 -10.08 -2.85 3.41
C LYS A 30 -8.93 -3.52 4.14
N THR A 31 -9.14 -4.74 4.62
CA THR A 31 -8.10 -5.59 5.18
C THR A 31 -7.09 -5.95 4.10
N VAL A 32 -5.80 -5.93 4.44
CA VAL A 32 -4.73 -6.32 3.53
C VAL A 32 -3.76 -7.22 4.28
N ASP A 33 -3.21 -8.20 3.56
CA ASP A 33 -2.00 -8.90 3.97
C ASP A 33 -0.77 -8.18 3.42
N ILE A 34 0.32 -8.20 4.20
CA ILE A 34 1.58 -7.57 3.84
C ILE A 34 2.70 -8.60 3.97
N SER A 35 3.43 -8.82 2.88
CA SER A 35 4.57 -9.72 2.83
C SER A 35 5.77 -9.07 2.14
N ILE A 36 6.94 -9.70 2.26
CA ILE A 36 8.17 -9.29 1.59
C ILE A 36 8.54 -10.39 0.58
N ASP A 37 8.61 -10.04 -0.70
CA ASP A 37 9.18 -10.90 -1.74
C ASP A 37 10.32 -10.16 -2.45
N LYS A 38 11.50 -10.78 -2.49
CA LYS A 38 12.70 -10.24 -3.17
C LYS A 38 13.01 -8.77 -2.82
N GLY A 39 12.89 -8.42 -1.54
CA GLY A 39 13.13 -7.06 -1.04
C GLY A 39 12.03 -6.05 -1.39
N SER A 40 10.93 -6.48 -2.00
CA SER A 40 9.75 -5.67 -2.29
C SER A 40 8.65 -5.95 -1.29
N ILE A 41 7.95 -4.91 -0.86
CA ILE A 41 6.73 -5.04 -0.06
C ILE A 41 5.58 -5.36 -1.01
N ILE A 42 4.92 -6.50 -0.81
CA ILE A 42 3.73 -6.91 -1.53
C ILE A 42 2.53 -6.70 -0.61
N ILE A 43 1.54 -5.94 -1.09
CA ILE A 43 0.31 -5.65 -0.37
C ILE A 43 -0.83 -6.31 -1.14
N THR A 44 -1.51 -7.26 -0.51
CA THR A 44 -2.58 -8.02 -1.14
C THR A 44 -3.88 -7.78 -0.38
N PRO A 45 -4.96 -7.29 -1.03
CA PRO A 45 -6.26 -7.24 -0.39
C PRO A 45 -6.68 -8.65 0.05
N ILE A 46 -7.07 -8.77 1.31
CA ILE A 46 -7.72 -9.96 1.85
C ILE A 46 -9.11 -9.55 2.31
N ASP A 47 -9.98 -10.51 2.59
CA ASP A 47 -11.35 -10.18 2.97
C ASP A 47 -11.45 -9.29 4.21
#